data_AF-A0A1R4HBE0-F1
#
_entry.id   AF-A0A1R4HBE0-F1
#
_cell.length_a   1.000
_cell.length_b   1.000
_cell.length_c   1.000
_cell.angle_alpha   90.00
_cell.angle_beta   90.00
_cell.angle_gamma   90.00
#
_symmetry.space_group_name_H-M   'P 1'
#
loop_
_entity.id
_entity.type
_entity.pdbx_description
1 polymer ?
#
loop_
_entity_poly.entity_id
_entity_poly.type
_entity_poly.pdbx_seq_one_letter_code
_entity_poly.pdbx_strand_id
1 'polypeptide(L)'
;MLKDKNNDLLYLLSLIESLEKIMLYSKDSKTPESFFDYNDQINFNATLALLLHIGETVGKLSDDLLDKNPEIPWEKMRGLRHRIAHDYIALDIVIIFDVVKNKLPDFLSAVYAVTVQRLHEGILNSEELNLAVGSRYYKHIDFKRLKGD
;
A
#
# COMPACT_ATOMS: atom_id res chain seq x y z
N MET A 1 20.27 -1.28 18.97
CA MET A 1 18.81 -1.07 18.77
C MET A 1 18.61 0.39 18.36
N LEU A 2 18.35 0.64 17.07
CA LEU A 2 18.07 1.99 16.56
C LEU A 2 16.69 2.42 17.10
N LYS A 3 16.66 3.27 18.13
CA LYS A 3 15.44 3.73 18.78
C LYS A 3 14.96 5.12 18.32
N ASP A 4 15.70 5.81 17.45
CA ASP A 4 15.40 7.21 17.04
C ASP A 4 15.59 7.49 15.52
N LYS A 5 15.22 6.55 14.65
CA LYS A 5 14.98 6.87 13.24
C LYS A 5 13.52 6.60 12.94
N ASN A 6 12.79 7.63 12.56
CA ASN A 6 11.46 7.48 12.01
C ASN A 6 11.53 6.53 10.79
N ASN A 7 10.94 5.33 10.91
CA ASN A 7 10.98 4.30 9.86
C ASN A 7 9.90 4.51 8.79
N ASP A 8 9.26 5.68 8.74
CA ASP A 8 8.20 6.00 7.78
C ASP A 8 8.60 5.70 6.34
N LEU A 9 9.84 5.97 5.93
CA LEU A 9 10.27 5.64 4.56
C LEU A 9 10.13 4.14 4.28
N LEU A 10 10.57 3.29 5.21
CA LEU A 10 10.49 1.84 5.07
C LEU A 10 9.03 1.38 4.97
N TYR A 11 8.16 1.93 5.81
CA TYR A 11 6.74 1.60 5.82
C TYR A 11 6.01 2.10 4.57
N LEU A 12 6.31 3.32 4.11
CA LEU A 12 5.78 3.89 2.86
C LEU A 12 6.21 3.06 1.64
N LEU A 13 7.48 2.66 1.55
CA LEU A 13 7.94 1.78 0.47
C LEU A 13 7.23 0.41 0.53
N SER A 14 7.04 -0.16 1.73
CA SER A 14 6.29 -1.41 1.88
C SER A 14 4.82 -1.28 1.49
N LEU A 15 4.19 -0.14 1.78
CA LEU A 15 2.81 0.17 1.36
C LEU A 15 2.70 0.28 -0.16
N ILE A 16 3.57 1.07 -0.78
CA ILE A 16 3.59 1.27 -2.23
C ILE A 16 3.79 -0.07 -2.94
N GLU A 17 4.78 -0.86 -2.53
CA GLU A 17 5.04 -2.19 -3.11
C GLU A 17 3.82 -3.12 -3.01
N SER A 18 3.10 -3.08 -1.88
CA SER A 18 1.90 -3.89 -1.67
C SER A 18 0.75 -3.45 -2.58
N LEU A 19 0.53 -2.13 -2.69
CA LEU A 19 -0.50 -1.54 -3.54
C LEU A 19 -0.24 -1.83 -5.02
N GLU A 20 1.00 -1.64 -5.48
CA GLU A 20 1.41 -1.95 -6.86
C GLU A 20 1.22 -3.44 -7.20
N LYS A 21 1.52 -4.35 -6.25
CA LYS A 21 1.22 -5.78 -6.41
C LYS A 21 -0.27 -6.05 -6.56
N ILE A 22 -1.11 -5.40 -5.75
CA ILE A 22 -2.58 -5.55 -5.87
C ILE A 22 -3.05 -5.04 -7.25
N MET A 23 -2.48 -3.92 -7.74
CA MET A 23 -2.78 -3.42 -9.08
C MET A 23 -2.38 -4.44 -10.14
N LEU A 24 -1.19 -5.03 -10.03
CA LEU A 24 -0.71 -6.09 -10.92
C LEU A 24 -1.61 -7.33 -10.91
N TYR A 25 -2.02 -7.81 -9.73
CA TYR A 25 -2.80 -9.04 -9.59
C TYR A 25 -4.23 -8.90 -10.10
N SER A 26 -4.78 -7.69 -10.08
CA SER A 26 -6.15 -7.41 -10.51
C SER A 26 -6.23 -6.80 -11.91
N LYS A 27 -5.11 -6.45 -12.56
CA LYS A 27 -5.07 -5.59 -13.76
C LYS A 27 -6.04 -6.02 -14.88
N ASP A 28 -6.13 -7.31 -15.17
CA ASP A 28 -6.88 -7.85 -16.31
C ASP A 28 -8.33 -8.20 -15.94
N SER A 29 -8.66 -8.24 -14.65
CA SER A 29 -9.98 -8.59 -14.15
C SER A 29 -10.95 -7.40 -14.31
N LYS A 30 -12.10 -7.66 -14.93
CA LYS A 30 -13.14 -6.64 -15.23
C LYS A 30 -14.37 -6.75 -14.33
N THR A 31 -14.58 -7.92 -13.72
CA THR A 31 -15.67 -8.17 -12.78
C THR A 31 -15.13 -8.80 -11.49
N PRO A 32 -15.87 -8.72 -10.37
CA PRO A 32 -15.53 -9.40 -9.13
C PRO A 32 -15.28 -10.91 -9.30
N GLU A 33 -16.14 -11.59 -10.05
CA GLU A 33 -16.05 -13.03 -10.32
C GLU A 33 -14.79 -13.35 -11.12
N SER A 34 -14.51 -12.57 -12.18
CA SER A 34 -13.30 -12.75 -12.98
C SER A 34 -12.01 -12.51 -12.20
N PHE A 35 -12.06 -11.74 -11.12
CA PHE A 35 -10.92 -11.53 -10.22
C PHE A 35 -10.79 -12.67 -9.22
N PHE A 36 -11.91 -13.09 -8.65
CA PHE A 36 -11.99 -14.19 -7.69
C PHE A 36 -11.53 -15.50 -8.32
N ASP A 37 -12.10 -15.91 -9.45
CA ASP A 37 -11.84 -17.23 -10.05
C ASP A 37 -10.47 -17.33 -10.76
N TYR A 38 -9.77 -16.20 -10.96
CA TYR A 38 -8.52 -16.18 -11.71
C TYR A 38 -7.39 -16.91 -10.98
N ASN A 39 -6.63 -17.73 -11.74
CA ASN A 39 -5.45 -18.44 -11.26
C ASN A 39 -5.73 -19.22 -9.96
N ASP A 40 -6.83 -19.97 -9.95
CA ASP A 40 -7.30 -20.74 -8.79
C ASP A 40 -7.34 -19.91 -7.50
N GLN A 41 -7.87 -18.68 -7.58
CA GLN A 41 -7.97 -17.70 -6.51
C GLN A 41 -6.64 -17.24 -5.90
N ILE A 42 -5.48 -17.64 -6.43
CA ILE A 42 -4.16 -17.27 -5.88
C ILE A 42 -4.01 -15.74 -5.83
N ASN A 43 -4.40 -15.05 -6.90
CA ASN A 43 -4.30 -13.59 -6.98
C ASN A 43 -5.23 -12.89 -5.98
N PHE A 44 -6.45 -13.41 -5.84
CA PHE A 44 -7.43 -12.90 -4.89
C PHE A 44 -6.95 -13.08 -3.44
N ASN A 45 -6.51 -14.28 -3.09
CA ASN A 45 -5.99 -14.61 -1.76
C ASN A 45 -4.73 -13.81 -1.42
N ALA A 46 -3.80 -13.66 -2.37
CA ALA A 46 -2.64 -12.81 -2.20
C ALA A 46 -3.03 -11.34 -1.99
N THR A 47 -4.06 -10.87 -2.69
CA THR A 47 -4.60 -9.51 -2.52
C THR A 47 -5.18 -9.31 -1.12
N LEU A 48 -5.95 -10.27 -0.58
CA LEU A 48 -6.44 -10.20 0.80
C LEU A 48 -5.30 -10.11 1.81
N ALA A 49 -4.26 -10.92 1.65
CA ALA A 49 -3.09 -10.87 2.52
C ALA A 49 -2.37 -9.51 2.46
N LEU A 50 -2.24 -8.93 1.26
CA LEU A 50 -1.64 -7.60 1.07
C LEU A 50 -2.52 -6.49 1.68
N LEU A 51 -3.85 -6.60 1.61
CA LEU A 51 -4.76 -5.65 2.26
C LEU A 51 -4.65 -5.68 3.79
N LEU A 52 -4.52 -6.87 4.39
CA LEU A 52 -4.23 -7.01 5.83
C LEU A 52 -2.89 -6.36 6.19
N HIS A 53 -1.85 -6.59 5.37
CA HIS A 53 -0.52 -6.00 5.55
C HIS A 53 -0.52 -4.48 5.41
N ILE A 54 -1.30 -3.93 4.46
CA ILE A 54 -1.49 -2.49 4.29
C ILE A 54 -2.06 -1.87 5.57
N GLY A 55 -3.15 -2.42 6.12
CA GLY A 55 -3.75 -1.91 7.35
C GLY A 55 -2.79 -1.93 8.54
N GLU A 56 -2.03 -3.02 8.69
CA GLU A 56 -0.99 -3.16 9.72
C GLU A 56 0.14 -2.14 9.54
N THR A 57 0.56 -1.88 8.31
CA THR A 57 1.68 -0.98 8.02
C THR A 57 1.28 0.49 8.19
N VAL A 58 0.04 0.86 7.83
CA VAL A 58 -0.52 2.18 8.17
C VAL A 58 -0.60 2.39 9.69
N GLY A 59 -0.79 1.32 10.47
CA GLY A 59 -0.72 1.36 11.94
C GLY A 59 0.67 1.68 12.52
N LYS A 60 1.73 1.61 11.70
CA LYS A 60 3.13 1.81 12.12
C LYS A 60 3.74 3.14 11.67
N LEU A 61 3.00 3.88 10.84
CA LEU A 61 3.40 5.22 10.43
C LEU A 61 3.39 6.16 11.63
N SER A 62 4.32 7.13 11.65
CA SER A 62 4.42 8.11 12.71
C SER A 62 3.22 9.06 12.75
N ASP A 63 2.87 9.52 13.95
CA ASP A 63 1.81 10.53 14.13
C ASP A 63 2.12 11.82 13.34
N ASP A 64 3.39 12.24 13.25
CA ASP A 64 3.78 13.42 12.44
C ASP A 64 3.40 13.27 10.96
N LEU A 65 3.56 12.06 10.39
CA LEU A 65 3.16 11.81 9.01
C LEU A 65 1.63 11.80 8.87
N LEU A 66 0.94 11.14 9.80
CA LEU A 66 -0.52 11.03 9.75
C LEU A 66 -1.21 12.39 9.93
N ASP A 67 -0.80 13.15 10.96
CA ASP A 67 -1.39 14.43 11.33
C ASP A 67 -1.14 15.53 10.29
N LYS A 68 0.00 15.47 9.59
CA LYS A 68 0.32 16.43 8.52
C LYS A 68 -0.34 16.12 7.18
N ASN A 69 -0.92 14.93 7.02
CA ASN A 69 -1.56 14.50 5.77
C ASN A 69 -2.97 13.90 6.05
N PRO A 70 -3.87 14.66 6.71
CA PRO A 70 -5.17 14.16 7.16
C PRO A 70 -6.18 13.92 6.02
N GLU A 71 -5.91 14.47 4.83
CA GLU A 71 -6.71 14.24 3.62
C GLU A 71 -6.58 12.81 3.08
N ILE A 72 -5.50 12.11 3.43
CA ILE A 72 -5.28 10.72 3.06
C ILE A 72 -6.09 9.83 4.02
N PRO A 73 -6.88 8.86 3.51
CA PRO A 73 -7.80 8.07 4.34
C PRO A 73 -7.11 6.97 5.17
N TRP A 74 -6.11 7.32 5.97
CA TRP A 74 -5.30 6.41 6.78
C TRP A 74 -6.14 5.48 7.67
N GLU A 75 -7.08 6.06 8.43
CA GLU A 75 -7.93 5.29 9.34
C GLU A 75 -8.83 4.28 8.61
N LYS A 76 -9.29 4.61 7.39
CA LYS A 76 -10.04 3.65 6.56
C LYS A 76 -9.15 2.48 6.15
N MET A 77 -7.90 2.75 5.79
CA MET A 77 -6.93 1.70 5.42
C MET A 77 -6.55 0.84 6.62
N ARG A 78 -6.36 1.45 7.80
CA ARG A 78 -6.14 0.74 9.06
C ARG A 78 -7.32 -0.18 9.40
N GLY A 79 -8.56 0.30 9.19
CA GLY A 79 -9.79 -0.46 9.41
C GLY A 79 -10.02 -1.64 8.45
N LEU A 80 -9.38 -1.66 7.27
CA LEU A 80 -9.50 -2.79 6.31
C LEU A 80 -9.07 -4.11 6.94
N ARG A 81 -8.05 -4.09 7.82
CA ARG A 81 -7.59 -5.29 8.52
C ARG A 81 -8.72 -5.94 9.31
N HIS A 82 -9.48 -5.16 10.07
CA HIS A 82 -10.57 -5.67 10.88
C HIS A 82 -11.68 -6.26 10.00
N ARG A 83 -12.06 -5.55 8.95
CA ARG A 83 -13.12 -6.01 8.05
C ARG A 83 -12.77 -7.34 7.37
N ILE A 84 -11.54 -7.49 6.88
CA ILE A 84 -11.10 -8.70 6.18
C ILE A 84 -10.87 -9.87 7.14
N ALA A 85 -10.30 -9.62 8.32
CA ALA A 85 -9.99 -10.68 9.28
C ALA A 85 -11.23 -11.25 9.98
N HIS A 86 -12.25 -10.44 10.23
CA HIS A 86 -13.47 -10.89 10.92
C HIS A 86 -14.46 -11.58 9.98
N ASP A 87 -14.59 -11.11 8.74
CA ASP A 87 -15.61 -11.59 7.80
C ASP A 87 -15.05 -12.58 6.77
N TYR A 88 -13.86 -13.16 6.98
CA TYR A 88 -13.14 -13.95 5.95
C TYR A 88 -13.99 -15.05 5.28
N ILE A 89 -14.91 -15.68 6.03
CA ILE A 89 -15.82 -16.73 5.52
C ILE A 89 -16.96 -16.14 4.67
N ALA A 90 -17.37 -14.91 4.93
CA ALA A 90 -18.49 -14.22 4.27
C ALA A 90 -18.03 -12.97 3.50
N LEU A 91 -16.76 -12.94 3.08
CA LEU A 91 -16.18 -11.81 2.38
C LEU A 91 -16.92 -11.57 1.06
N ASP A 92 -17.50 -10.39 0.93
CA ASP A 92 -18.17 -9.96 -0.29
C ASP A 92 -17.11 -9.59 -1.35
N ILE A 93 -16.95 -10.48 -2.34
CA ILE A 93 -16.00 -10.30 -3.44
C ILE A 93 -16.28 -9.03 -4.25
N VAL A 94 -17.53 -8.56 -4.28
CA VAL A 94 -17.93 -7.32 -4.98
C VAL A 94 -17.34 -6.12 -4.26
N ILE A 95 -17.40 -6.10 -2.92
CA ILE A 95 -16.82 -5.02 -2.11
C ILE A 95 -15.30 -5.01 -2.22
N ILE A 96 -14.65 -6.17 -2.15
CA ILE A 96 -13.18 -6.24 -2.31
C ILE A 96 -12.77 -5.76 -3.69
N PHE A 97 -13.47 -6.18 -4.73
CA PHE A 97 -13.19 -5.74 -6.08
C PHE A 97 -13.38 -4.22 -6.25
N ASP A 98 -14.44 -3.63 -5.67
CA ASP A 98 -14.64 -2.17 -5.67
C ASP A 98 -13.49 -1.44 -4.98
N VAL A 99 -13.07 -1.91 -3.79
CA VAL A 99 -11.93 -1.32 -3.08
C VAL A 99 -10.68 -1.35 -3.95
N VAL A 100 -10.38 -2.52 -4.52
CA VAL A 100 -9.19 -2.73 -5.37
C VAL A 100 -9.23 -1.85 -6.62
N LYS A 101 -10.38 -1.74 -7.29
CA LYS A 101 -10.49 -1.02 -8.57
C LYS A 101 -10.69 0.47 -8.43
N ASN A 102 -11.38 0.92 -7.40
CA ASN A 102 -11.90 2.29 -7.32
C ASN A 102 -11.38 3.07 -6.11
N LYS A 103 -10.73 2.45 -5.12
CA LYS A 103 -10.25 3.14 -3.90
C LYS A 103 -8.74 3.09 -3.76
N LEU A 104 -8.13 1.93 -3.99
CA LEU A 104 -6.69 1.76 -3.87
C LEU A 104 -5.86 2.57 -4.88
N PRO A 105 -6.29 2.82 -6.13
CA PRO A 105 -5.50 3.64 -7.06
C PRO A 105 -5.31 5.09 -6.57
N ASP A 106 -6.36 5.67 -6.00
CA ASP A 106 -6.32 7.02 -5.42
C ASP A 106 -5.44 7.04 -4.17
N PHE A 107 -5.60 6.03 -3.30
CA PHE A 107 -4.75 5.89 -2.11
C PHE A 107 -3.28 5.70 -2.47
N LEU A 108 -2.95 4.85 -3.45
CA LEU A 108 -1.60 4.67 -3.96
C LEU A 108 -1.02 5.99 -4.48
N SER A 109 -1.80 6.75 -5.24
CA SER A 109 -1.35 8.04 -5.74
C SER A 109 -1.05 9.04 -4.62
N ALA A 110 -1.88 9.06 -3.58
CA ALA A 110 -1.67 9.89 -2.39
C ALA A 110 -0.43 9.46 -1.61
N VAL A 111 -0.21 8.15 -1.41
CA VAL A 111 0.98 7.60 -0.73
C VAL A 111 2.26 7.95 -1.49
N TYR A 112 2.25 7.87 -2.82
CA TYR A 112 3.36 8.35 -3.64
C TYR A 112 3.61 9.85 -3.43
N ALA A 113 2.56 10.67 -3.49
CA ALA A 113 2.67 12.11 -3.37
C ALA A 113 3.26 12.55 -2.02
N VAL A 114 2.76 12.00 -0.91
CA VAL A 114 3.31 12.31 0.42
C VAL A 114 4.75 11.80 0.56
N THR A 115 5.09 10.65 -0.02
CA THR A 115 6.47 10.15 0.02
C THR A 115 7.43 11.10 -0.69
N VAL A 116 7.08 11.56 -1.90
CA VAL A 116 7.86 12.55 -2.66
C VAL A 116 7.99 13.86 -1.90
N GLN A 117 6.88 14.40 -1.39
CA GLN A 117 6.87 15.64 -0.61
C GLN A 117 7.83 15.54 0.58
N ARG A 118 7.76 14.45 1.35
CA ARG A 118 8.55 14.28 2.57
C ARG A 118 10.03 14.02 2.29
N LEU A 119 10.36 13.44 1.13
CA LEU A 119 11.73 13.37 0.62
C LEU A 119 12.25 14.76 0.24
N HIS A 120 11.44 15.58 -0.44
CA HIS A 120 11.81 16.96 -0.80
C HIS A 120 12.01 17.86 0.42
N GLU A 121 11.19 17.68 1.46
CA GLU A 121 11.33 18.38 2.75
C GLU A 121 12.56 17.93 3.56
N GLY A 122 13.28 16.89 3.12
CA GLY A 122 14.43 16.32 3.81
C GLY A 122 14.08 15.54 5.07
N ILE A 123 12.79 15.21 5.27
CA ILE A 123 12.31 14.47 6.43
C ILE A 123 12.51 12.97 6.26
N LEU A 124 12.26 12.46 5.05
CA LEU A 124 12.63 11.09 4.67
C LEU A 124 14.05 11.08 4.09
N ASN A 125 14.79 9.99 4.36
CA ASN A 125 16.19 9.90 3.99
C ASN A 125 16.38 9.43 2.53
N SER A 126 16.84 10.35 1.66
CA SER A 126 17.12 10.05 0.25
C SER A 126 18.27 9.06 0.03
N GLU A 127 19.24 8.96 0.95
CA GLU A 127 20.29 7.93 0.87
C GLU A 127 19.70 6.54 1.12
N GLU A 128 18.81 6.40 2.10
CA GLU A 128 18.09 5.15 2.38
C GLU A 128 17.18 4.76 1.20
N LEU A 129 16.53 5.74 0.56
CA LEU A 129 15.78 5.51 -0.68
C LEU A 129 16.69 4.95 -1.79
N ASN A 130 17.87 5.53 -1.98
CA ASN A 130 18.80 5.05 -3.00
C ASN A 130 19.31 3.63 -2.73
N LEU A 131 19.48 3.24 -1.47
CA LEU A 131 19.80 1.86 -1.09
C LEU A 131 18.62 0.89 -1.35
N ALA A 132 17.39 1.39 -1.29
CA ALA A 132 16.21 0.59 -1.60
C ALA A 132 16.05 0.34 -3.11
N VAL A 133 16.60 1.20 -3.97
CA VAL A 133 16.60 1.00 -5.43
C VAL A 133 17.38 -0.25 -5.78
N GLY A 134 16.75 -1.16 -6.54
CA GLY A 134 17.35 -2.44 -6.91
C GLY A 134 17.24 -3.53 -5.84
N SER A 135 16.64 -3.23 -4.68
CA SER A 135 16.28 -4.23 -3.68
C SER A 135 15.28 -5.23 -4.24
N ARG A 136 15.50 -6.52 -3.99
CA ARG A 136 14.54 -7.59 -4.34
C ARG A 136 13.19 -7.47 -3.63
N TYR A 137 13.10 -6.67 -2.57
CA TYR A 137 11.89 -6.48 -1.78
C TYR A 137 10.95 -5.42 -2.36
N TYR A 138 11.47 -4.52 -3.22
CA TYR A 138 10.73 -3.39 -3.80
C TYR A 138 10.76 -3.46 -5.33
N LYS A 139 10.17 -4.52 -5.87
CA LYS A 139 10.28 -4.83 -7.30
C LYS A 139 9.31 -4.02 -8.15
N HIS A 140 8.18 -3.60 -7.58
CA HIS A 140 7.09 -2.98 -8.31
C HIS A 140 6.96 -1.48 -8.08
N ILE A 141 7.76 -0.92 -7.17
CA ILE A 141 7.82 0.52 -6.95
C ILE A 141 8.41 1.21 -8.18
N ASP A 142 7.66 2.16 -8.74
CA ASP A 142 8.21 3.16 -9.65
C ASP A 142 9.08 4.17 -8.88
N PHE A 143 10.38 3.89 -8.80
CA PHE A 143 11.34 4.77 -8.15
C PHE A 143 11.61 6.07 -8.92
N LYS A 144 11.28 6.17 -10.22
CA LYS A 144 11.41 7.43 -10.96
C LYS A 144 10.41 8.44 -10.44
N ARG A 145 9.17 7.98 -10.24
CA ARG A 145 8.11 8.76 -9.58
C ARG A 145 8.51 9.27 -8.20
N LEU A 146 9.28 8.51 -7.43
CA LEU A 146 9.78 8.93 -6.10
C LEU A 146 10.95 9.91 -6.16
N LYS A 147 11.71 9.91 -7.25
CA LYS A 147 12.90 10.77 -7.42
C LYS A 147 12.60 12.10 -8.13
N GLY A 148 11.42 12.22 -8.75
CA GLY A 148 11.03 13.41 -9.50
C GLY A 148 11.67 13.50 -10.90
N ASP A 149 12.07 12.34 -11.46
CA ASP A 149 12.65 12.20 -12.81
C ASP A 149 11.60 11.86 -13.88
#